data_AF-A0A4W6CAP9-F1
#
_entry.id   AF-A0A4W6CAP9-F1
#
_cell.length_a   1.000
_cell.length_b   1.000
_cell.length_c   1.000
_cell.angle_alpha   90.00
_cell.angle_beta   90.00
_cell.angle_gamma   90.00
#
_symmetry.space_group_name_H-M   'P 1'
#
loop_
_entity.id
_entity.type
_entity.pdbx_description
1 polymer ?
#
loop_
_entity_poly.entity_id
_entity_poly.type
_entity_poly.pdbx_seq_one_letter_code
_entity_poly.pdbx_strand_id
1 'polypeptide(L)'
;MLSRFMSGSIRNLEREYSCTVRLLDDTEYTCTIQRDAKGQYLFDLICHHLNLLEKDYFGIRYVDPDKQRHWLEFTKSIAKQMKSQPPFTMCLRVKFYPPDPAALKEEITRYLVFLQIKRDLYHGRLLCKTSDAAMLAAYILQAEIGDYDPGKHPEGYSSKFQFFPKHSEKLERRIADIHKTELIGQTPETSERNFLQKAQMLETYGVDPHPCKDVSGNPAFLAFTPFGFVVLQGNKRVHFLKWNEVTKLKFEGKTFHIYANQKEDKKIILTYFAPTPEACKHLWKCGVENQAFYKLEKSSQVRTVSSSNLFFKGSRFRYSGRVAKEVMEQSAKIKREPPEIHRAGLVPSRSCPSITHGPRLSSVPRTRRRAVHISIMEGLESLRDSAHSTPVRSVSHSESFIPRSRSQATDASDGTAVISDEAYSPSDSVLPTPVAEHSMELAVSRQINGAPCSIEEEKESEAGTPMHGEGGDFGADGRSAQEGAGGDSALSEVEQVNKFVLSVLRLLLVTIGLLFVLLLLLIILTESDLDIAFLRDIRQTPEFEQFHYEYFCPLRRWFACKLRWVGGLLINK
;
A
#
# COMPACT_ATOMS: atom_id res chain seq x y z
N MET A 1 -51.27 -19.40 17.91
CA MET A 1 -50.50 -18.21 17.50
C MET A 1 -49.00 -18.36 17.84
N LEU A 2 -48.32 -19.39 17.34
CA LEU A 2 -46.87 -19.55 17.52
C LEU A 2 -46.26 -20.32 16.34
N SER A 3 -46.23 -19.69 15.15
CA SER A 3 -45.54 -20.26 13.98
C SER A 3 -45.06 -19.18 13.00
N ARG A 4 -44.54 -18.04 13.50
CA ARG A 4 -44.13 -16.93 12.63
C ARG A 4 -42.84 -16.17 13.00
N PHE A 5 -41.89 -16.81 13.70
CA PHE A 5 -40.61 -16.16 14.04
C PHE A 5 -39.35 -17.00 13.86
N MET A 6 -39.33 -17.92 12.88
CA MET A 6 -38.09 -18.58 12.43
C MET A 6 -38.08 -18.66 10.90
N SER A 7 -38.06 -17.50 10.24
CA SER A 7 -37.62 -17.40 8.85
C SER A 7 -36.57 -16.29 8.77
N GLY A 8 -35.44 -16.53 9.46
CA GLY A 8 -34.19 -15.88 9.06
C GLY A 8 -33.91 -16.29 7.62
N SER A 9 -34.02 -15.33 6.71
CA SER A 9 -33.90 -15.47 5.27
C SER A 9 -32.74 -16.38 4.81
N ILE A 10 -33.03 -17.65 4.53
CA ILE A 10 -32.13 -18.56 3.79
C ILE A 10 -31.79 -17.97 2.40
N ARG A 11 -32.68 -17.13 1.84
CA ARG A 11 -32.51 -16.40 0.57
C ARG A 11 -31.36 -15.36 0.53
N ASN A 12 -30.62 -15.17 1.64
CA ASN A 12 -29.52 -14.18 1.70
C ASN A 12 -28.11 -14.81 1.63
N LEU A 13 -28.00 -16.14 1.61
CA LEU A 13 -26.73 -16.86 1.41
C LEU A 13 -26.40 -17.13 -0.08
N GLU A 14 -27.37 -16.97 -0.98
CA GLU A 14 -27.20 -17.24 -2.42
C GLU A 14 -26.56 -16.09 -3.22
N ARG A 15 -26.18 -14.98 -2.58
CA ARG A 15 -25.44 -13.92 -3.29
C ARG A 15 -24.00 -14.35 -3.49
N GLU A 16 -23.78 -15.02 -4.62
CA GLU A 16 -22.47 -15.29 -5.18
C GLU A 16 -21.96 -14.04 -5.90
N TYR A 17 -20.67 -13.78 -5.75
CA TYR A 17 -19.99 -12.71 -6.45
C TYR A 17 -18.94 -13.31 -7.38
N SER A 18 -18.90 -12.81 -8.62
CA SER A 18 -17.82 -13.14 -9.55
C SER A 18 -16.54 -12.42 -9.13
N CYS A 19 -15.44 -13.16 -9.09
CA CYS A 19 -14.12 -12.68 -8.68
C CYS A 19 -13.07 -13.13 -9.71
N THR A 20 -12.31 -12.17 -10.22
CA THR A 20 -11.20 -12.40 -11.15
C THR A 20 -9.90 -11.97 -10.48
N VAL A 21 -8.93 -12.87 -10.43
CA VAL A 21 -7.59 -12.61 -9.92
C VAL A 21 -6.58 -12.76 -11.04
N ARG A 22 -5.94 -11.64 -11.41
CA ARG A 22 -4.82 -11.66 -12.35
C ARG A 22 -3.57 -12.22 -11.68
N LEU A 23 -3.02 -13.28 -12.23
CA LEU A 23 -1.86 -14.00 -11.71
C LEU A 23 -0.55 -13.27 -12.09
N LEU A 24 0.59 -13.86 -11.75
CA LEU A 24 1.92 -13.26 -11.97
C LEU A 24 2.41 -13.41 -13.42
N ASP A 25 1.84 -14.33 -14.18
CA ASP A 25 2.05 -14.54 -15.62
C ASP A 25 1.01 -13.78 -16.48
N ASP A 26 0.23 -12.90 -15.85
CA ASP A 26 -0.86 -12.11 -16.44
C ASP A 26 -2.07 -12.93 -16.93
N THR A 27 -2.11 -14.24 -16.67
CA THR A 27 -3.34 -15.04 -16.82
C THR A 27 -4.37 -14.65 -15.76
N GLU A 28 -5.64 -14.97 -16.02
CA GLU A 28 -6.74 -14.61 -15.13
C GLU A 28 -7.41 -15.86 -14.55
N TYR A 29 -7.42 -15.97 -13.22
CA TYR A 29 -8.17 -16.99 -12.50
C TYR A 29 -9.54 -16.42 -12.10
N THR A 30 -10.61 -16.95 -12.67
CA THR A 30 -11.98 -16.50 -12.38
C THR A 30 -12.72 -17.56 -11.57
N CYS A 31 -13.39 -17.13 -10.49
CA CYS A 31 -14.19 -18.00 -9.63
C CYS A 31 -15.40 -17.25 -9.06
N THR A 32 -16.39 -17.99 -8.56
CA THR A 32 -17.48 -17.44 -7.76
C THR A 32 -17.18 -17.60 -6.27
N ILE A 33 -17.46 -16.55 -5.51
CA ILE A 33 -17.27 -16.54 -4.05
C ILE A 33 -18.58 -16.21 -3.35
N GLN A 34 -18.82 -16.84 -2.20
CA GLN A 34 -19.94 -16.49 -1.34
C GLN A 34 -19.71 -15.13 -0.66
N ARG A 35 -20.78 -14.45 -0.28
CA ARG A 35 -20.73 -13.12 0.35
C ARG A 35 -19.84 -13.05 1.61
N ASP A 36 -19.85 -14.09 2.41
CA ASP A 36 -19.08 -14.19 3.65
C ASP A 36 -17.71 -14.87 3.48
N ALA A 37 -17.36 -15.28 2.25
CA ALA A 37 -16.07 -15.88 1.93
C ALA A 37 -14.93 -14.98 2.41
N LYS A 38 -14.02 -15.56 3.18
CA LYS A 38 -12.83 -14.88 3.71
C LYS A 38 -11.74 -14.79 2.66
N GLY A 39 -10.86 -13.80 2.78
CA GLY A 39 -9.70 -13.69 1.89
C GLY A 39 -8.81 -14.94 1.88
N GLN A 40 -8.72 -15.65 3.01
CA GLN A 40 -7.98 -16.91 3.12
C GLN A 40 -8.49 -17.98 2.14
N TYR A 41 -9.81 -18.10 1.98
CA TYR A 41 -10.42 -19.09 1.09
C TYR A 41 -10.00 -18.87 -0.37
N LEU A 42 -10.12 -17.63 -0.85
CA LEU A 42 -9.68 -17.27 -2.21
C LEU A 42 -8.18 -17.49 -2.40
N PHE A 43 -7.37 -17.14 -1.39
CA PHE A 43 -5.93 -17.35 -1.45
C PHE A 43 -5.55 -18.82 -1.53
N ASP A 44 -6.18 -19.69 -0.72
CA ASP A 44 -5.94 -21.13 -0.76
C ASP A 44 -6.37 -21.77 -2.09
N LEU A 45 -7.47 -21.30 -2.70
CA LEU A 45 -7.87 -21.73 -4.06
C LEU A 45 -6.80 -21.41 -5.10
N ILE A 46 -6.24 -20.20 -5.07
CA ILE A 46 -5.19 -19.77 -6.00
C ILE A 46 -3.90 -20.57 -5.76
N CYS A 47 -3.50 -20.76 -4.50
CA CYS A 47 -2.32 -21.57 -4.18
C CYS A 47 -2.50 -23.02 -4.62
N HIS A 48 -3.71 -23.58 -4.51
CA HIS A 48 -4.02 -24.91 -5.00
C HIS A 48 -3.94 -24.98 -6.53
N HIS A 49 -4.53 -24.01 -7.24
CA HIS A 49 -4.47 -23.91 -8.70
C HIS A 49 -3.04 -23.81 -9.23
N LEU A 50 -2.19 -23.02 -8.56
CA LEU A 50 -0.78 -22.84 -8.90
C LEU A 50 0.13 -23.98 -8.37
N ASN A 51 -0.42 -24.91 -7.61
CA ASN A 51 0.33 -25.97 -6.93
C ASN A 51 1.51 -25.43 -6.08
N LEU A 52 1.26 -24.38 -5.29
CA LEU A 52 2.26 -23.60 -4.56
C LEU A 52 2.26 -23.92 -3.06
N LEU A 53 3.39 -24.41 -2.52
CA LEU A 53 3.51 -24.69 -1.07
C LEU A 53 4.14 -23.53 -0.29
N GLU A 54 5.10 -22.82 -0.87
CA GLU A 54 5.79 -21.66 -0.26
C GLU A 54 4.94 -20.38 -0.34
N LYS A 55 3.66 -20.48 0.04
CA LYS A 55 2.65 -19.44 -0.19
C LYS A 55 2.86 -18.15 0.61
N ASP A 56 3.62 -18.16 1.70
CA ASP A 56 3.74 -17.00 2.60
C ASP A 56 4.39 -15.78 1.94
N TYR A 57 5.15 -15.96 0.85
CA TYR A 57 5.74 -14.84 0.11
C TYR A 57 4.73 -14.04 -0.71
N PHE A 58 3.52 -14.56 -0.91
CA PHE A 58 2.53 -14.00 -1.83
C PHE A 58 1.32 -13.43 -1.10
N GLY A 59 0.61 -12.53 -1.78
CA GLY A 59 -0.66 -12.00 -1.31
C GLY A 59 -1.54 -11.55 -2.45
N ILE A 60 -2.80 -11.27 -2.13
CA ILE A 60 -3.77 -10.73 -3.09
C ILE A 60 -3.89 -9.23 -2.83
N ARG A 61 -3.71 -8.44 -3.88
CA ARG A 61 -3.81 -6.98 -3.86
C ARG A 61 -5.00 -6.52 -4.69
N TYR A 62 -5.68 -5.48 -4.24
CA TYR A 62 -6.71 -4.79 -5.02
C TYR A 62 -6.52 -3.27 -4.95
N VAL A 63 -7.18 -2.56 -5.85
CA VAL A 63 -7.21 -1.10 -5.89
C VAL A 63 -8.64 -0.67 -5.68
N ASP A 64 -8.87 0.25 -4.75
CA ASP A 64 -10.20 0.77 -4.49
C ASP A 64 -10.60 1.88 -5.49
N PRO A 65 -11.87 2.33 -5.52
CA PRO A 65 -12.30 3.40 -6.42
C PRO A 65 -11.52 4.72 -6.27
N ASP A 66 -10.98 4.97 -5.07
CA ASP A 66 -10.14 6.13 -4.74
C ASP A 66 -8.68 5.97 -5.22
N LYS A 67 -8.40 4.92 -6.02
CA LYS A 67 -7.07 4.55 -6.52
C LYS A 67 -6.07 4.15 -5.42
N GLN A 68 -6.53 3.90 -4.19
CA GLN A 68 -5.68 3.41 -3.12
C GLN A 68 -5.49 1.90 -3.23
N ARG A 69 -4.23 1.46 -3.13
CA ARG A 69 -3.88 0.04 -3.11
C ARG A 69 -4.10 -0.55 -1.73
N HIS A 70 -4.55 -1.80 -1.69
CA HIS A 70 -4.75 -2.55 -0.45
C HIS A 70 -4.31 -4.01 -0.62
N TRP A 71 -3.75 -4.59 0.43
CA TRP A 71 -3.63 -6.04 0.55
C TRP A 71 -4.93 -6.60 1.12
N LEU A 72 -5.44 -7.66 0.51
CA LEU A 72 -6.61 -8.38 1.00
C LEU A 72 -6.28 -9.02 2.36
N GLU A 73 -7.04 -8.68 3.40
CA GLU A 73 -6.89 -9.28 4.71
C GLU A 73 -7.54 -10.66 4.72
N PHE A 74 -6.74 -11.70 4.95
CA PHE A 74 -7.18 -13.10 4.85
C PHE A 74 -8.22 -13.49 5.90
N THR A 75 -8.24 -12.86 7.06
CA THR A 75 -9.18 -13.17 8.15
C THR A 75 -10.56 -12.53 7.99
N LYS A 76 -10.70 -11.58 7.06
CA LYS A 76 -11.93 -10.82 6.82
C LYS A 76 -12.66 -11.29 5.57
N SER A 77 -13.97 -11.10 5.55
CA SER A 77 -14.80 -11.31 4.36
C SER A 77 -14.32 -10.41 3.22
N ILE A 78 -14.26 -10.97 2.01
CA ILE A 78 -13.84 -10.25 0.79
C ILE A 78 -14.83 -9.12 0.50
N ALA A 79 -16.12 -9.42 0.48
CA ALA A 79 -17.16 -8.43 0.17
C ALA A 79 -17.20 -7.25 1.16
N LYS A 80 -16.76 -7.44 2.41
CA LYS A 80 -16.65 -6.34 3.40
C LYS A 80 -15.43 -5.44 3.19
N GLN A 81 -14.43 -5.90 2.45
CA GLN A 81 -13.19 -5.16 2.17
C GLN A 81 -13.24 -4.43 0.83
N MET A 82 -13.93 -5.02 -0.15
CA MET A 82 -14.13 -4.43 -1.46
C MET A 82 -15.09 -3.25 -1.38
N LYS A 83 -14.60 -2.05 -1.69
CA LYS A 83 -15.46 -0.86 -1.85
C LYS A 83 -16.16 -0.84 -3.22
N SER A 84 -15.59 -1.50 -4.23
CA SER A 84 -16.17 -1.59 -5.57
C SER A 84 -17.34 -2.56 -5.59
N GLN A 85 -18.28 -2.36 -6.52
CA GLN A 85 -19.32 -3.35 -6.81
C GLN A 85 -18.70 -4.55 -7.56
N PRO A 86 -19.27 -5.77 -7.42
CA PRO A 86 -18.89 -6.91 -8.24
C PRO A 86 -19.08 -6.62 -9.75
N PRO A 87 -18.30 -7.28 -10.65
CA PRO A 87 -17.30 -8.30 -10.37
C PRO A 87 -16.04 -7.73 -9.69
N PHE A 88 -15.49 -8.49 -8.74
CA PHE A 88 -14.27 -8.08 -8.05
C PHE A 88 -13.04 -8.42 -8.90
N THR A 89 -12.17 -7.43 -9.11
CA THR A 89 -10.89 -7.62 -9.80
C THR A 89 -9.73 -7.41 -8.82
N MET A 90 -8.81 -8.36 -8.78
CA MET A 90 -7.64 -8.33 -7.89
C MET A 90 -6.42 -8.89 -8.61
N CYS A 91 -5.26 -8.85 -7.95
CA CYS A 91 -4.02 -9.42 -8.49
C CYS A 91 -3.25 -10.21 -7.43
N LEU A 92 -2.72 -11.37 -7.81
CA LEU A 92 -1.71 -12.07 -7.02
C LEU A 92 -0.36 -11.37 -7.21
N ARG A 93 0.32 -11.04 -6.12
CA ARG A 93 1.63 -10.37 -6.13
C ARG A 93 2.54 -10.95 -5.06
N VAL A 94 3.84 -10.76 -5.23
CA VAL A 94 4.80 -11.00 -4.13
C VAL A 94 4.57 -9.92 -3.08
N LYS A 95 4.27 -10.35 -1.85
CA LYS A 95 4.06 -9.48 -0.69
C LYS A 95 5.35 -9.35 0.12
N PHE A 96 6.08 -10.45 0.28
CA PHE A 96 7.37 -10.49 0.94
C PHE A 96 8.39 -11.05 -0.05
N TYR A 97 9.33 -10.22 -0.50
CA TYR A 97 10.42 -10.66 -1.37
C TYR A 97 11.39 -11.55 -0.57
N PRO A 98 11.85 -12.70 -1.11
CA PRO A 98 12.89 -13.48 -0.44
C PRO A 98 14.21 -12.68 -0.38
N PRO A 99 14.94 -12.67 0.75
CA PRO A 99 16.27 -12.05 0.81
C PRO A 99 17.28 -12.73 -0.13
N ASP A 100 17.13 -14.04 -0.34
CA ASP A 100 17.89 -14.84 -1.31
C ASP A 100 16.90 -15.72 -2.10
N PRO A 101 16.44 -15.28 -3.29
CA PRO A 101 15.51 -16.05 -4.11
C PRO A 101 16.12 -17.35 -4.64
N ALA A 102 17.45 -17.45 -4.77
CA ALA A 102 18.08 -18.66 -5.25
C ALA A 102 18.04 -19.79 -4.21
N ALA A 103 17.89 -19.44 -2.93
CA ALA A 103 17.73 -20.40 -1.83
C ALA A 103 16.29 -20.92 -1.63
N LEU A 104 15.30 -20.41 -2.37
CA LEU A 104 13.94 -20.94 -2.33
C LEU A 104 13.92 -22.40 -2.73
N LYS A 105 13.10 -23.21 -2.04
CA LYS A 105 13.12 -24.66 -2.22
C LYS A 105 12.49 -25.06 -3.54
N GLU A 106 11.31 -24.52 -3.88
CA GLU A 106 10.57 -24.92 -5.06
C GLU A 106 10.87 -24.03 -6.26
N GLU A 107 11.01 -24.64 -7.43
CA GLU A 107 11.21 -23.92 -8.70
C GLU A 107 10.01 -23.02 -9.04
N ILE A 108 8.77 -23.48 -8.78
CA ILE A 108 7.57 -22.68 -9.03
C ILE A 108 7.59 -21.37 -8.24
N THR A 109 8.06 -21.40 -6.99
CA THR A 109 8.21 -20.19 -6.18
C THR A 109 9.25 -19.25 -6.79
N ARG A 110 10.41 -19.77 -7.22
CA ARG A 110 11.45 -18.99 -7.91
C ARG A 110 10.90 -18.37 -9.19
N TYR A 111 10.18 -19.14 -10.00
CA TYR A 111 9.57 -18.67 -11.25
C TYR A 111 8.55 -17.54 -11.01
N LEU A 112 7.67 -17.68 -10.02
CA LEU A 112 6.71 -16.63 -9.68
C LEU A 112 7.40 -15.35 -9.18
N VAL A 113 8.48 -15.48 -8.39
CA VAL A 113 9.31 -14.34 -7.96
C VAL A 113 10.03 -13.70 -9.16
N PHE A 114 10.54 -14.50 -10.09
CA PHE A 114 11.10 -14.04 -11.36
C PHE A 114 10.08 -13.20 -12.15
N LEU A 115 8.85 -13.68 -12.30
CA LEU A 115 7.79 -12.94 -13.00
C LEU A 115 7.44 -11.60 -12.34
N GLN A 116 7.43 -11.55 -11.00
CA GLN A 116 7.25 -10.30 -10.27
C GLN A 116 8.39 -9.32 -10.56
N ILE A 117 9.64 -9.75 -10.46
CA ILE A 117 10.80 -8.87 -10.63
C ILE A 117 10.97 -8.48 -12.10
N LYS A 118 10.64 -9.36 -13.06
CA LYS A 118 10.50 -9.05 -14.49
C LYS A 118 9.52 -7.90 -14.70
N ARG A 119 8.37 -7.94 -14.02
CA ARG A 119 7.38 -6.86 -14.04
C ARG A 119 7.90 -5.58 -13.37
N ASP A 120 8.67 -5.70 -12.28
CA ASP A 120 9.29 -4.54 -11.62
C ASP A 120 10.35 -3.88 -12.52
N LEU A 121 11.09 -4.67 -13.30
CA LEU A 121 12.01 -4.16 -14.33
C LEU A 121 11.26 -3.44 -15.46
N TYR A 122 10.21 -4.08 -16.00
CA TYR A 122 9.38 -3.53 -17.06
C TYR A 122 8.73 -2.19 -16.69
N HIS A 123 8.28 -2.04 -15.45
CA HIS A 123 7.67 -0.79 -14.97
C HIS A 123 8.68 0.21 -14.39
N GLY A 124 9.98 -0.06 -14.48
CA GLY A 124 11.03 0.86 -14.00
C GLY A 124 11.12 0.99 -12.47
N ARG A 125 10.64 0.00 -11.72
CA ARG A 125 10.77 -0.08 -10.26
C ARG A 125 12.12 -0.63 -9.83
N LEU A 126 12.68 -1.54 -10.64
CA LEU A 126 14.01 -2.08 -10.42
C LEU A 126 15.05 -1.22 -11.16
N LEU A 127 15.61 -0.25 -10.44
CA LEU A 127 16.66 0.65 -10.92
C LEU A 127 17.98 -0.09 -11.09
N CYS A 128 18.56 0.02 -12.29
CA CYS A 128 19.86 -0.57 -12.62
C CYS A 128 20.64 0.28 -13.64
N LYS A 129 21.96 0.06 -13.70
CA LYS A 129 22.83 0.64 -14.73
C LYS A 129 22.57 -0.06 -16.08
N THR A 130 23.00 0.53 -17.20
CA THR A 130 22.73 -0.06 -18.53
C THR A 130 23.37 -1.43 -18.74
N SER A 131 24.54 -1.68 -18.15
CA SER A 131 25.19 -3.00 -18.18
C SER A 131 24.32 -4.07 -17.51
N ASP A 132 23.84 -3.78 -16.31
CA ASP A 132 22.95 -4.67 -15.55
C ASP A 132 21.60 -4.83 -16.24
N ALA A 133 21.04 -3.75 -16.79
CA ALA A 133 19.82 -3.79 -17.59
C ALA A 133 19.97 -4.75 -18.78
N ALA A 134 21.06 -4.61 -19.56
CA ALA A 134 21.31 -5.45 -20.70
C ALA A 134 21.42 -6.94 -20.31
N MET A 135 22.12 -7.22 -19.21
CA MET A 135 22.27 -8.58 -18.69
C MET A 135 20.95 -9.17 -18.21
N LEU A 136 20.15 -8.41 -17.45
CA LEU A 136 18.83 -8.85 -16.97
C LEU A 136 17.87 -9.12 -18.14
N ALA A 137 17.82 -8.23 -19.13
CA ALA A 137 17.00 -8.43 -20.33
C ALA A 137 17.49 -9.61 -21.17
N ALA A 138 18.80 -9.85 -21.26
CA ALA A 138 19.35 -11.02 -21.94
C ALA A 138 18.96 -12.33 -21.23
N TYR A 139 18.95 -12.37 -19.89
CA TYR A 139 18.42 -13.53 -19.15
C TYR A 139 16.93 -13.78 -19.40
N ILE A 140 16.12 -12.71 -19.44
CA ILE A 140 14.69 -12.82 -19.80
C ILE A 140 14.55 -13.39 -21.21
N LEU A 141 15.30 -12.84 -22.17
CA LEU A 141 15.27 -13.27 -23.57
C LEU A 141 15.64 -14.75 -23.70
N GLN A 142 16.77 -15.17 -23.12
CA GLN A 142 17.20 -16.58 -23.09
C GLN A 142 16.14 -17.50 -22.47
N ALA A 143 15.51 -17.08 -21.38
CA ALA A 143 14.46 -17.89 -20.72
C ALA A 143 13.20 -18.05 -21.58
N GLU A 144 12.89 -17.08 -22.45
CA GLU A 144 11.67 -17.09 -23.25
C GLU A 144 11.82 -17.71 -24.63
N ILE A 145 12.96 -17.51 -25.31
CA ILE A 145 13.16 -18.01 -26.68
C ILE A 145 14.25 -19.07 -26.82
N GLY A 146 14.96 -19.38 -25.72
CA GLY A 146 16.10 -20.31 -25.73
C GLY A 146 17.30 -19.76 -26.49
N ASP A 147 18.23 -20.66 -26.85
CA ASP A 147 19.50 -20.29 -27.48
C ASP A 147 19.33 -19.48 -28.77
N TYR A 148 20.31 -18.60 -29.02
CA TYR A 148 20.35 -17.86 -30.27
C TYR A 148 20.47 -18.78 -31.50
N ASP A 149 19.52 -18.65 -32.42
CA ASP A 149 19.49 -19.32 -33.72
C ASP A 149 19.50 -18.27 -34.85
N PRO A 150 20.53 -18.22 -35.72
CA PRO A 150 20.62 -17.26 -36.83
C PRO A 150 19.43 -17.30 -37.81
N GLY A 151 18.78 -18.44 -37.96
CA GLY A 151 17.61 -18.61 -38.84
C GLY A 151 16.32 -18.09 -38.22
N LYS A 152 16.22 -18.06 -36.88
CA LYS A 152 15.04 -17.55 -36.15
C LYS A 152 15.20 -16.13 -35.64
N HIS A 153 16.44 -15.69 -35.41
CA HIS A 153 16.78 -14.43 -34.74
C HIS A 153 17.53 -13.48 -35.69
N PRO A 154 16.81 -12.82 -36.63
CA PRO A 154 17.41 -11.83 -37.52
C PRO A 154 17.91 -10.61 -36.74
N GLU A 155 18.69 -9.74 -37.39
CA GLU A 155 19.11 -8.48 -36.78
C GLU A 155 17.91 -7.68 -36.24
N GLY A 156 18.05 -7.10 -35.03
CA GLY A 156 16.97 -6.39 -34.34
C GLY A 156 15.88 -7.29 -33.73
N TYR A 157 16.06 -8.61 -33.66
CA TYR A 157 15.06 -9.49 -33.03
C TYR A 157 14.75 -9.14 -31.56
N SER A 158 15.74 -8.64 -30.82
CA SER A 158 15.59 -8.23 -29.41
C SER A 158 14.61 -7.05 -29.25
N SER A 159 14.47 -6.17 -30.25
CA SER A 159 13.57 -5.02 -30.25
C SER A 159 12.08 -5.42 -30.24
N LYS A 160 11.75 -6.68 -30.56
CA LYS A 160 10.37 -7.21 -30.49
C LYS A 160 9.87 -7.42 -29.06
N PHE A 161 10.78 -7.43 -28.10
CA PHE A 161 10.50 -7.70 -26.70
C PHE A 161 10.62 -6.40 -25.92
N GLN A 162 9.56 -6.03 -25.19
CA GLN A 162 9.58 -4.81 -24.39
C GLN A 162 10.01 -5.12 -22.95
N PHE A 163 11.31 -4.96 -22.65
CA PHE A 163 11.88 -5.22 -21.32
C PHE A 163 11.84 -4.04 -20.35
N PHE A 164 11.65 -2.81 -20.86
CA PHE A 164 11.80 -1.55 -20.11
C PHE A 164 10.80 -0.52 -20.64
N PRO A 165 10.48 0.54 -19.88
CA PRO A 165 9.62 1.62 -20.35
C PRO A 165 10.22 2.40 -21.52
N LYS A 166 11.55 2.59 -21.52
CA LYS A 166 12.30 3.24 -22.58
C LYS A 166 13.38 2.33 -23.13
N HIS A 167 13.37 2.16 -24.44
CA HIS A 167 14.30 1.32 -25.19
C HIS A 167 15.25 2.22 -25.99
N SER A 168 16.52 1.82 -26.06
CA SER A 168 17.50 2.47 -26.94
C SER A 168 18.16 1.41 -27.79
N GLU A 169 18.44 1.74 -29.04
CA GLU A 169 19.05 0.81 -29.99
C GLU A 169 20.40 0.27 -29.49
N LYS A 170 21.19 1.11 -28.79
CA LYS A 170 22.45 0.69 -28.15
C LYS A 170 22.24 -0.41 -27.10
N LEU A 171 21.17 -0.29 -26.30
CA LEU A 171 20.82 -1.28 -25.29
C LEU A 171 20.33 -2.58 -25.95
N GLU A 172 19.48 -2.48 -26.98
CA GLU A 172 18.96 -3.63 -27.73
C GLU A 172 20.07 -4.44 -28.41
N ARG A 173 21.06 -3.75 -29.02
CA ARG A 173 22.27 -4.39 -29.57
C ARG A 173 23.05 -5.10 -28.49
N ARG A 174 23.28 -4.45 -27.34
CA ARG A 174 24.00 -5.06 -26.22
C ARG A 174 23.28 -6.29 -25.65
N ILE A 175 21.95 -6.27 -25.56
CA ILE A 175 21.13 -7.43 -25.16
C ILE A 175 21.33 -8.59 -26.13
N ALA A 176 21.21 -8.31 -27.43
CA ALA A 176 21.37 -9.31 -28.47
C ALA A 176 22.78 -9.92 -28.47
N ASP A 177 23.82 -9.12 -28.22
CA ASP A 177 25.21 -9.59 -28.13
C ASP A 177 25.40 -10.54 -26.95
N ILE A 178 24.94 -10.15 -25.74
CA ILE A 178 25.03 -11.00 -24.53
C ILE A 178 24.29 -12.33 -24.77
N HIS A 179 23.07 -12.27 -25.32
CA HIS A 179 22.29 -13.46 -25.63
C HIS A 179 23.01 -14.39 -26.61
N LYS A 180 23.67 -13.83 -27.63
CA LYS A 180 24.44 -14.58 -28.63
C LYS A 180 25.72 -15.19 -28.10
N THR A 181 26.44 -14.53 -27.19
CA THR A 181 27.82 -14.92 -26.85
C THR A 181 28.00 -15.48 -25.45
N GLU A 182 27.15 -15.10 -24.49
CA GLU A 182 27.36 -15.39 -23.06
C GLU A 182 26.34 -16.39 -22.49
N LEU A 183 25.16 -16.55 -23.12
CA LEU A 183 24.04 -17.31 -22.54
C LEU A 183 23.72 -18.65 -23.23
N ILE A 184 24.48 -19.02 -24.26
CA ILE A 184 24.26 -20.28 -25.00
C ILE A 184 24.28 -21.50 -24.06
N GLY A 185 23.31 -22.39 -24.23
CA GLY A 185 23.17 -23.62 -23.48
C GLY A 185 22.51 -23.44 -22.11
N GLN A 186 22.14 -22.22 -21.71
CA GLN A 186 21.37 -22.03 -20.48
C GLN A 186 19.91 -22.43 -20.68
N THR A 187 19.43 -23.30 -19.78
CA THR A 187 18.00 -23.62 -19.70
C THR A 187 17.21 -22.43 -19.14
N PRO A 188 15.89 -22.34 -19.42
CA PRO A 188 15.04 -21.30 -18.84
C PRO A 188 15.16 -21.18 -17.32
N GLU A 189 15.12 -22.31 -16.60
CA GLU A 189 15.32 -22.32 -15.14
C GLU A 189 16.66 -21.70 -14.72
N THR A 190 17.74 -22.02 -15.43
CA THR A 190 19.07 -21.50 -15.11
C THR A 190 19.14 -20.00 -15.36
N SER A 191 18.59 -19.51 -16.48
CA SER A 191 18.55 -18.09 -16.80
C SER A 191 17.66 -17.30 -15.84
N GLU A 192 16.50 -17.84 -15.45
CA GLU A 192 15.61 -17.28 -14.42
C GLU A 192 16.34 -17.17 -13.07
N ARG A 193 17.06 -18.21 -12.66
CA ARG A 193 17.86 -18.20 -11.42
C ARG A 193 18.98 -17.16 -11.48
N ASN A 194 19.71 -17.08 -12.59
CA ASN A 194 20.79 -16.10 -12.76
C ASN A 194 20.25 -14.66 -12.77
N PHE A 195 19.09 -14.45 -13.39
CA PHE A 195 18.36 -13.18 -13.32
C PHE A 195 18.07 -12.79 -11.87
N LEU A 196 17.53 -13.72 -11.07
CA LEU A 196 17.21 -13.47 -9.67
C LEU A 196 18.44 -13.12 -8.84
N GLN A 197 19.54 -13.87 -9.02
CA GLN A 197 20.82 -13.61 -8.35
C GLN A 197 21.41 -12.23 -8.71
N LYS A 198 21.22 -11.79 -9.96
CA LYS A 198 21.64 -10.46 -10.38
C LYS A 198 20.72 -9.37 -9.82
N ALA A 199 19.41 -9.59 -9.86
CA ALA A 199 18.40 -8.63 -9.42
C ALA A 199 18.46 -8.35 -7.91
N GLN A 200 18.73 -9.35 -7.07
CA GLN A 200 18.84 -9.16 -5.61
C GLN A 200 20.00 -8.23 -5.20
N MET A 201 21.01 -8.07 -6.07
CA MET A 201 22.15 -7.18 -5.81
C MET A 201 21.82 -5.70 -6.07
N LEU A 202 20.68 -5.41 -6.71
CA LEU A 202 20.28 -4.05 -7.03
C LEU A 202 19.65 -3.35 -5.84
N GLU A 203 19.92 -2.06 -5.71
CA GLU A 203 19.51 -1.24 -4.56
C GLU A 203 17.99 -1.17 -4.34
N THR A 204 17.22 -1.33 -5.42
CA THR A 204 15.75 -1.24 -5.43
C THR A 204 15.08 -2.60 -5.51
N TYR A 205 15.82 -3.69 -5.24
CA TYR A 205 15.25 -5.01 -5.11
C TYR A 205 14.14 -5.06 -4.04
N GLY A 206 12.95 -5.53 -4.43
CA GLY A 206 11.79 -5.63 -3.54
C GLY A 206 11.14 -4.30 -3.17
N VAL A 207 11.39 -3.22 -3.90
CA VAL A 207 10.78 -1.90 -3.66
C VAL A 207 9.37 -1.83 -4.25
N ASP A 208 8.35 -1.82 -3.40
CA ASP A 208 6.98 -1.37 -3.73
C ASP A 208 6.74 0.03 -3.14
N PRO A 209 6.89 1.12 -3.93
CA PRO A 209 6.89 2.48 -3.42
C PRO A 209 5.51 2.96 -2.97
N HIS A 210 5.49 3.61 -1.81
CA HIS A 210 4.39 4.40 -1.27
C HIS A 210 4.71 5.90 -1.43
N PRO A 211 3.91 6.64 -2.23
CA PRO A 211 4.13 8.07 -2.41
C PRO A 211 3.83 8.84 -1.13
N CYS A 212 4.75 9.70 -0.70
CA CYS A 212 4.64 10.58 0.47
C CYS A 212 5.37 11.91 0.20
N LYS A 213 5.30 12.81 1.18
CA LYS A 213 6.14 14.01 1.26
C LYS A 213 6.98 13.99 2.52
N ASP A 214 8.19 14.54 2.47
CA ASP A 214 8.98 14.81 3.67
C ASP A 214 8.48 16.06 4.42
N VAL A 215 9.14 16.41 5.52
CA VAL A 215 8.84 17.60 6.33
C VAL A 215 9.03 18.93 5.61
N SER A 216 9.79 18.95 4.52
CA SER A 216 9.98 20.13 3.67
C SER A 216 9.02 20.16 2.48
N GLY A 217 8.14 19.16 2.35
CA GLY A 217 7.18 19.06 1.26
C GLY A 217 7.73 18.40 -0.01
N ASN A 218 8.97 17.91 -0.02
CA ASN A 218 9.55 17.24 -1.18
C ASN A 218 8.94 15.85 -1.36
N PRO A 219 8.67 15.43 -2.61
CA PRO A 219 8.21 14.07 -2.90
C PRO A 219 9.22 13.02 -2.42
N ALA A 220 8.74 12.03 -1.70
CA ALA A 220 9.52 10.89 -1.23
C ALA A 220 8.72 9.59 -1.45
N PHE A 221 9.41 8.53 -1.86
CA PHE A 221 8.84 7.20 -1.99
C PHE A 221 9.38 6.30 -0.88
N LEU A 222 8.48 5.84 -0.02
CA LEU A 222 8.81 4.95 1.09
C LEU A 222 8.57 3.52 0.65
N ALA A 223 9.46 2.61 1.05
CA ALA A 223 9.31 1.19 0.75
C ALA A 223 9.86 0.32 1.88
N PHE A 224 9.35 -0.91 1.95
CA PHE A 224 9.81 -1.94 2.88
C PHE A 224 10.37 -3.09 2.04
N THR A 225 11.65 -3.39 2.23
CA THR A 225 12.37 -4.43 1.49
C THR A 225 12.76 -5.56 2.44
N PRO A 226 13.27 -6.68 1.93
CA PRO A 226 13.74 -7.78 2.77
C PRO A 226 14.85 -7.36 3.74
N PHE A 227 15.59 -6.30 3.41
CA PHE A 227 16.74 -5.82 4.18
C PHE A 227 16.40 -4.69 5.15
N GLY A 228 15.32 -3.95 4.92
CA GLY A 228 14.94 -2.84 5.80
C GLY A 228 13.94 -1.87 5.18
N PHE A 229 13.82 -0.72 5.84
CA PHE A 229 13.05 0.42 5.36
C PHE A 229 13.91 1.31 4.46
N VAL A 230 13.36 1.74 3.33
CA VAL A 230 14.04 2.54 2.30
C VAL A 230 13.22 3.80 2.03
N VAL A 231 13.92 4.93 1.84
CA VAL A 231 13.34 6.17 1.31
C VAL A 231 14.08 6.56 0.05
N LEU A 232 13.33 6.72 -1.04
CA LEU A 232 13.83 7.20 -2.32
C LEU A 232 13.33 8.63 -2.55
N GLN A 233 14.22 9.52 -2.98
CA GLN A 233 13.89 10.83 -3.53
C GLN A 233 14.44 10.91 -4.95
N GLY A 234 13.56 10.99 -5.95
CA GLY A 234 13.92 10.70 -7.33
C GLY A 234 14.50 9.28 -7.47
N ASN A 235 15.66 9.17 -8.12
CA ASN A 235 16.38 7.90 -8.31
C ASN A 235 17.46 7.64 -7.26
N LYS A 236 17.48 8.39 -6.15
CA LYS A 236 18.48 8.27 -5.09
C LYS A 236 17.86 7.73 -3.80
N ARG A 237 18.53 6.76 -3.19
CA ARG A 237 18.21 6.32 -1.82
C ARG A 237 18.78 7.29 -0.81
N VAL A 238 17.91 8.03 -0.13
CA VAL A 238 18.29 9.03 0.87
C VAL A 238 18.34 8.46 2.29
N HIS A 239 17.53 7.44 2.57
CA HIS A 239 17.59 6.72 3.84
C HIS A 239 17.49 5.21 3.62
N PHE A 240 18.24 4.48 4.44
CA PHE A 240 18.18 3.03 4.57
C PHE A 240 18.31 2.66 6.04
N LEU A 241 17.27 2.07 6.61
CA LEU A 241 17.24 1.63 8.01
C LEU A 241 17.01 0.13 8.03
N LYS A 242 18.00 -0.62 8.55
CA LYS A 242 17.87 -2.08 8.67
C LYS A 242 16.80 -2.45 9.69
N TRP A 243 16.21 -3.65 9.56
CA TRP A 243 15.14 -4.07 10.46
C TRP A 243 15.52 -4.10 11.95
N ASN A 244 16.78 -4.36 12.28
CA ASN A 244 17.31 -4.30 13.64
C ASN A 244 17.39 -2.85 14.18
N GLU A 245 17.61 -1.87 13.31
CA GLU A 245 17.65 -0.45 13.65
C GLU A 245 16.24 0.13 13.86
N VAL A 246 15.24 -0.35 13.11
CA VAL A 246 13.84 0.10 13.25
C VAL A 246 13.23 -0.39 14.57
N THR A 247 12.83 0.53 15.44
CA THR A 247 12.29 0.23 16.78
C THR A 247 10.78 0.31 16.83
N LYS A 248 10.16 1.31 16.19
CA LYS A 248 8.69 1.50 16.22
C LYS A 248 8.18 2.18 14.95
N LEU A 249 6.99 1.78 14.52
CA LEU A 249 6.24 2.40 13.42
C LEU A 249 4.92 2.93 13.96
N LYS A 250 4.60 4.18 13.67
CA LYS A 250 3.33 4.83 14.07
C LYS A 250 2.73 5.60 12.90
N PHE A 251 1.42 5.80 12.95
CA PHE A 251 0.77 6.76 12.08
C PHE A 251 -0.35 7.50 12.82
N GLU A 252 -0.57 8.75 12.43
CA GLU A 252 -1.63 9.61 12.94
C GLU A 252 -2.20 10.45 11.78
N GLY A 253 -3.46 10.21 11.42
CA GLY A 253 -4.06 10.82 10.24
C GLY A 253 -3.26 10.49 8.98
N LYS A 254 -2.66 11.52 8.36
CA LYS A 254 -1.78 11.39 7.18
C LYS A 254 -0.30 11.24 7.53
N THR A 255 0.07 11.42 8.79
CA THR A 255 1.47 11.49 9.23
C THR A 255 1.98 10.10 9.61
N PHE A 256 3.10 9.70 9.05
CA PHE A 256 3.81 8.45 9.35
C PHE A 256 5.12 8.75 10.08
N HIS A 257 5.36 8.05 11.18
CA HIS A 257 6.59 8.16 11.97
C HIS A 257 7.30 6.82 12.05
N ILE A 258 8.61 6.85 11.78
CA ILE A 258 9.52 5.73 11.99
C ILE A 258 10.56 6.11 13.02
N TYR A 259 10.64 5.31 14.08
CA TYR A 259 11.63 5.41 15.14
C TYR A 259 12.73 4.39 14.85
N ALA A 260 13.98 4.81 14.89
CA ALA A 260 15.12 3.93 14.70
C ALA A 260 16.31 4.31 15.58
N ASN A 261 17.16 3.32 15.88
CA ASN A 261 18.45 3.52 16.53
C ASN A 261 19.53 3.44 15.46
N GLN A 262 20.29 4.52 15.26
CA GLN A 262 21.48 4.50 14.41
C GLN A 262 22.72 4.10 15.21
N LYS A 263 23.84 3.89 14.49
CA LYS A 263 25.17 3.68 15.09
C LYS A 263 25.46 4.81 16.09
N GLU A 264 26.10 4.48 17.22
CA GLU A 264 26.30 5.35 18.40
C GLU A 264 25.06 5.55 19.30
N ASP A 265 24.09 4.63 19.28
CA ASP A 265 22.86 4.65 20.11
C ASP A 265 22.00 5.93 19.97
N LYS A 266 22.20 6.68 18.88
CA LYS A 266 21.39 7.86 18.56
C LYS A 266 20.01 7.42 18.07
N LYS A 267 18.98 7.80 18.84
CA LYS A 267 17.59 7.62 18.46
C LYS A 267 17.19 8.69 17.46
N ILE A 268 16.71 8.27 16.30
CA ILE A 268 16.17 9.14 15.26
C ILE A 268 14.68 8.88 15.05
N ILE A 269 13.97 9.93 14.66
CA ILE A 269 12.57 9.87 14.26
C ILE A 269 12.47 10.50 12.88
N LEU A 270 12.07 9.73 11.88
CA LEU A 270 11.76 10.29 10.55
C LEU A 270 10.25 10.43 10.42
N THR A 271 9.83 11.58 9.90
CA THR A 271 8.42 11.93 9.70
C THR A 271 8.13 12.15 8.22
N TYR A 272 7.03 11.57 7.74
CA TYR A 272 6.55 11.66 6.36
C TYR A 272 5.03 11.82 6.31
N PHE A 273 4.53 12.43 5.24
CA PHE A 273 3.11 12.73 5.05
C PHE A 273 2.57 11.99 3.83
N ALA A 274 1.62 11.08 4.05
CA ALA A 274 0.92 10.37 2.97
C ALA A 274 -0.19 11.26 2.35
N PRO A 275 -0.65 10.96 1.12
CA PRO A 275 -1.70 11.73 0.46
C PRO A 275 -3.04 11.71 1.22
N THR A 276 -3.40 10.55 1.78
CA THR A 276 -4.65 10.30 2.49
C THR A 276 -4.40 9.50 3.79
N PRO A 277 -5.32 9.55 4.77
CA PRO A 277 -5.23 8.72 5.97
C PRO A 277 -5.25 7.22 5.65
N GLU A 278 -6.00 6.82 4.62
CA GLU A 278 -6.08 5.44 4.13
C GLU A 278 -4.74 4.98 3.58
N ALA A 279 -4.06 5.83 2.79
CA ALA A 279 -2.71 5.57 2.29
C ALA A 279 -1.71 5.42 3.45
N CYS A 280 -1.78 6.30 4.45
CA CYS A 280 -0.91 6.26 5.63
C CYS A 280 -1.13 4.99 6.46
N LYS A 281 -2.39 4.61 6.67
CA LYS A 281 -2.76 3.37 7.36
C LYS A 281 -2.28 2.14 6.60
N HIS A 282 -2.39 2.13 5.27
CA HIS A 282 -1.87 1.05 4.43
C HIS A 282 -0.35 0.95 4.53
N LEU A 283 0.37 2.06 4.38
CA LEU A 283 1.83 2.15 4.59
C LEU A 283 2.24 1.60 5.96
N TRP A 284 1.55 2.00 7.03
CA TRP A 284 1.84 1.52 8.37
C TRP A 284 1.60 0.01 8.53
N LYS A 285 0.49 -0.52 7.99
CA LYS A 285 0.24 -1.96 7.98
C LYS A 285 1.36 -2.70 7.25
N CYS A 286 1.71 -2.27 6.04
CA CYS A 286 2.81 -2.87 5.27
C CYS A 286 4.12 -2.86 6.09
N GLY A 287 4.44 -1.77 6.76
CA GLY A 287 5.65 -1.68 7.58
C GLY A 287 5.63 -2.63 8.78
N VAL A 288 4.51 -2.73 9.50
CA VAL A 288 4.36 -3.66 10.63
C VAL A 288 4.45 -5.11 10.17
N GLU A 289 3.80 -5.46 9.06
CA GLU A 289 3.86 -6.81 8.48
C GLU A 289 5.28 -7.19 8.04
N ASN A 290 5.97 -6.30 7.31
CA ASN A 290 7.34 -6.55 6.86
C ASN A 290 8.32 -6.64 8.04
N GLN A 291 8.19 -5.76 9.03
CA GLN A 291 9.00 -5.84 10.24
C GLN A 291 8.77 -7.17 10.97
N ALA A 292 7.51 -7.61 11.13
CA ALA A 292 7.22 -8.90 11.74
C ALA A 292 7.81 -10.06 10.94
N PHE A 293 7.64 -10.06 9.62
CA PHE A 293 8.10 -11.13 8.74
C PHE A 293 9.62 -11.28 8.72
N TYR A 294 10.39 -10.19 8.57
CA TYR A 294 11.84 -10.27 8.41
C TYR A 294 12.64 -10.15 9.72
N LYS A 295 12.11 -9.48 10.74
CA LYS A 295 12.85 -9.22 12.00
C LYS A 295 12.68 -10.33 13.03
N LEU A 296 11.49 -10.90 13.15
CA LEU A 296 11.17 -11.81 14.25
C LEU A 296 11.57 -13.24 13.91
N GLU A 297 11.90 -14.00 14.95
CA GLU A 297 12.30 -15.40 14.77
C GLU A 297 11.11 -16.34 14.76
N LYS A 298 10.06 -15.99 15.50
CA LYS A 298 8.83 -16.78 15.60
C LYS A 298 7.60 -15.89 15.51
N SER A 299 6.56 -16.37 14.85
CA SER A 299 5.26 -15.69 14.76
C SER A 299 4.60 -15.50 16.14
N SER A 300 4.92 -16.34 17.12
CA SER A 300 4.47 -16.19 18.51
C SER A 300 5.01 -14.93 19.21
N GLN A 301 6.13 -14.37 18.75
CA GLN A 301 6.71 -13.13 19.30
C GLN A 301 5.97 -11.88 18.81
N VAL A 302 5.13 -12.01 17.78
CA VAL A 302 4.39 -10.88 17.18
C VAL A 302 3.37 -10.36 18.18
N ARG A 303 3.55 -9.09 18.58
CA ARG A 303 2.59 -8.37 19.42
C ARG A 303 1.63 -7.55 18.56
N THR A 304 0.42 -7.34 19.08
CA THR A 304 -0.52 -6.37 18.47
C THR A 304 0.07 -4.97 18.55
N VAL A 305 0.18 -4.29 17.41
CA VAL A 305 0.68 -2.92 17.31
C VAL A 305 -0.50 -1.96 17.29
N SER A 306 -0.42 -0.89 18.07
CA SER A 306 -1.38 0.22 18.07
C SER A 306 -0.78 1.44 17.38
N SER A 307 -1.55 2.09 16.52
CA SER A 307 -1.13 3.33 15.85
C SER A 307 -0.98 4.49 16.82
N SER A 308 -1.72 4.48 17.93
CA SER A 308 -1.79 5.57 18.91
C SER A 308 -1.55 5.05 20.33
N ASN A 309 -1.02 5.92 21.19
CA ASN A 309 -0.79 5.63 22.62
C ASN A 309 -2.05 5.87 23.49
N LEU A 310 -3.08 6.53 22.96
CA LEU A 310 -4.34 6.78 23.65
C LEU A 310 -5.27 5.57 23.53
N PHE A 311 -5.82 5.13 24.66
CA PHE A 311 -6.82 4.07 24.70
C PHE A 311 -8.06 4.49 23.88
N PHE A 312 -8.55 3.62 23.01
CA PHE A 312 -9.75 3.77 22.16
C PHE A 312 -9.69 4.65 20.89
N LYS A 313 -8.63 5.43 20.63
CA LYS A 313 -8.56 6.32 19.44
C LYS A 313 -7.57 5.87 18.34
N GLY A 314 -7.05 4.64 18.41
CA GLY A 314 -6.02 4.13 17.49
C GLY A 314 -6.44 2.89 16.69
N SER A 315 -5.90 2.74 15.48
CA SER A 315 -5.97 1.49 14.72
C SER A 315 -5.06 0.45 15.40
N ARG A 316 -5.62 -0.73 15.68
CA ARG A 316 -4.86 -1.90 16.13
C ARG A 316 -4.67 -2.86 14.96
N PHE A 317 -3.47 -3.41 14.87
CA PHE A 317 -3.14 -4.39 13.84
C PHE A 317 -2.24 -5.46 14.43
N ARG A 318 -2.51 -6.72 14.05
CA ARG A 318 -1.72 -7.87 14.44
C ARG A 318 -1.38 -8.61 13.16
N TYR A 319 -0.08 -8.81 12.93
CA TYR A 319 0.38 -9.65 11.84
C TYR A 319 -0.13 -11.08 12.03
N SER A 320 -0.56 -11.70 10.94
CA SER A 320 -1.13 -13.05 10.90
C SER A 320 -0.44 -13.82 9.79
N GLY A 321 0.32 -14.85 10.15
CA GLY A 321 1.11 -15.66 9.22
C GLY A 321 2.40 -16.16 9.87
N ARG A 322 3.17 -16.95 9.13
CA ARG A 322 4.53 -17.38 9.51
C ARG A 322 5.53 -16.26 9.28
N VAL A 323 6.58 -16.17 10.09
CA VAL A 323 7.69 -15.23 9.81
C VAL A 323 8.74 -15.89 8.90
N ALA A 324 9.63 -15.12 8.28
CA ALA A 324 10.57 -15.61 7.26
C ALA A 324 11.36 -16.86 7.71
N LYS A 325 11.83 -16.89 8.97
CA LYS A 325 12.55 -18.06 9.51
C LYS A 325 11.69 -19.32 9.54
N GLU A 326 10.45 -19.22 10.02
CA GLU A 326 9.50 -20.34 10.06
C GLU A 326 9.13 -20.83 8.65
N VAL A 327 8.98 -19.89 7.70
CA VAL A 327 8.75 -20.21 6.29
C VAL A 327 9.92 -21.03 5.74
N MET A 328 11.16 -20.58 5.94
CA MET A 328 12.36 -21.31 5.49
C MET A 328 12.47 -22.70 6.13
N GLU A 329 12.24 -22.81 7.44
CA GLU A 329 12.26 -24.10 8.15
C GLU A 329 11.19 -25.07 7.64
N GLN A 330 10.02 -24.56 7.25
CA GLN A 330 8.96 -25.37 6.68
C GLN A 330 9.24 -25.75 5.22
N SER A 331 9.72 -24.82 4.41
CA SER A 331 10.15 -25.08 3.03
C SER A 331 11.22 -26.17 2.99
N ALA A 332 12.16 -26.18 3.94
CA ALA A 332 13.19 -27.21 4.03
C ALA A 332 12.62 -28.63 4.23
N LYS A 333 11.39 -28.77 4.74
CA LYS A 333 10.71 -30.06 4.95
C LYS A 333 9.94 -30.56 3.73
N ILE A 334 9.84 -29.76 2.66
CA ILE A 334 9.14 -30.15 1.44
C ILE A 334 9.86 -31.33 0.78
N LYS A 335 9.15 -32.45 0.68
CA LYS A 335 9.58 -33.70 0.03
C LYS A 335 8.51 -34.10 -0.98
N ARG A 336 8.53 -33.46 -2.15
CA ARG A 336 7.70 -33.84 -3.30
C ARG A 336 8.48 -33.62 -4.58
N GLU A 337 8.01 -34.21 -5.66
CA GLU A 337 8.50 -33.88 -6.99
C GLU A 337 8.12 -32.44 -7.36
N PRO A 338 9.03 -31.69 -8.01
CA PRO A 338 8.73 -30.34 -8.48
C PRO A 338 7.49 -30.34 -9.40
N PRO A 339 6.57 -29.39 -9.22
CA PRO A 339 5.42 -29.26 -10.12
C PRO A 339 5.86 -28.82 -11.52
N GLU A 340 5.09 -29.22 -12.53
CA GLU A 340 5.33 -28.76 -13.91
C GLU A 340 5.03 -27.26 -14.06
N ILE A 341 5.98 -26.52 -14.61
CA ILE A 341 5.88 -25.07 -14.79
C ILE A 341 5.57 -24.76 -16.24
N HIS A 342 4.36 -24.27 -16.48
CA HIS A 342 3.94 -23.76 -17.79
C HIS A 342 4.46 -22.34 -17.96
N ARG A 343 5.56 -22.18 -18.68
CA ARG A 343 6.17 -20.88 -18.93
C ARG A 343 5.43 -20.15 -20.06
N ALA A 344 4.74 -19.07 -19.73
CA ALA A 344 4.19 -18.16 -20.73
C ALA A 344 5.29 -17.19 -21.20
N GLY A 345 5.64 -17.23 -22.49
CA GLY A 345 6.56 -16.26 -23.10
C GLY A 345 5.92 -14.88 -23.26
N LEU A 346 6.71 -13.81 -23.41
CA LEU A 346 6.17 -12.53 -23.86
C LEU A 346 5.48 -12.74 -25.20
N VAL A 347 4.22 -12.33 -25.30
CA VAL A 347 3.63 -12.10 -26.62
C VAL A 347 4.40 -10.94 -27.23
N PRO A 348 5.06 -11.10 -28.39
CA PRO A 348 5.73 -9.97 -29.05
C PRO A 348 4.72 -8.83 -29.20
N SER A 349 5.07 -7.63 -28.73
CA SER A 349 4.17 -6.48 -28.82
C SER A 349 3.71 -6.32 -30.28
N ARG A 350 2.43 -6.59 -30.54
CA ARG A 350 1.79 -6.29 -31.83
C ARG A 350 1.45 -4.80 -31.88
N SER A 351 2.46 -3.95 -31.74
CA SER A 351 2.33 -2.50 -31.89
C SER A 351 3.70 -1.85 -32.03
N CYS A 352 4.36 -2.11 -33.16
CA CYS A 352 5.31 -1.16 -33.73
C CYS A 352 5.02 -1.09 -35.24
N PRO A 353 4.42 -0.02 -35.78
CA PRO A 353 4.68 0.28 -37.18
C PRO A 353 6.19 0.49 -37.29
N SER A 354 6.81 -0.32 -38.14
CA SER A 354 8.22 -0.19 -38.53
C SER A 354 8.55 1.29 -38.72
N ILE A 355 9.56 1.79 -38.01
CA ILE A 355 10.31 2.97 -38.45
C ILE A 355 10.88 2.57 -39.81
N THR A 356 10.17 2.93 -40.87
CA THR A 356 10.65 2.82 -42.23
C THR A 356 11.88 3.71 -42.34
N HIS A 357 13.03 3.09 -42.59
CA HIS A 357 14.14 3.76 -43.24
C HIS A 357 13.61 4.50 -44.49
N GLY A 358 14.17 5.70 -44.72
CA GLY A 358 13.69 6.68 -45.69
C GLY A 358 13.50 6.21 -47.15
N PRO A 359 12.97 7.09 -48.01
CA PRO A 359 12.31 6.72 -49.24
C PRO A 359 13.31 6.24 -50.30
N ARG A 360 13.15 4.99 -50.75
CA ARG A 360 13.70 4.55 -52.03
C ARG A 360 12.62 4.67 -53.10
N LEU A 361 12.78 5.67 -53.97
CA LEU A 361 12.09 5.76 -55.25
C LEU A 361 12.53 4.58 -56.13
N SER A 362 11.61 3.71 -56.52
CA SER A 362 11.52 3.21 -57.90
C SER A 362 10.19 2.50 -58.14
N SER A 363 9.51 2.98 -59.18
CA SER A 363 8.31 2.50 -59.82
C SER A 363 8.47 1.11 -60.45
N VAL A 364 7.45 0.23 -60.37
CA VAL A 364 6.80 -0.53 -61.49
C VAL A 364 5.52 -1.23 -60.95
N PRO A 365 4.39 -1.29 -61.68
CA PRO A 365 3.12 -1.86 -61.20
C PRO A 365 2.75 -3.26 -61.75
N ARG A 366 1.79 -3.90 -61.04
CA ARG A 366 0.88 -5.03 -61.40
C ARG A 366 1.43 -6.48 -61.37
N THR A 367 0.81 -7.36 -60.56
CA THR A 367 -0.34 -8.19 -60.98
C THR A 367 -0.81 -9.15 -59.87
N ARG A 368 -2.08 -9.52 -60.02
CA ARG A 368 -3.01 -10.30 -59.21
C ARG A 368 -2.68 -11.80 -59.17
N ARG A 369 -2.71 -12.45 -57.99
CA ARG A 369 -3.16 -13.85 -57.84
C ARG A 369 -3.94 -14.04 -56.53
N ARG A 370 -5.16 -14.56 -56.69
CA ARG A 370 -6.06 -15.06 -55.65
C ARG A 370 -5.51 -16.36 -55.07
N ALA A 371 -5.68 -16.57 -53.76
CA ALA A 371 -5.85 -17.89 -53.17
C ALA A 371 -6.90 -17.79 -52.05
N VAL A 372 -7.55 -18.91 -51.76
CA VAL A 372 -8.94 -19.04 -51.31
C VAL A 372 -9.10 -18.91 -49.79
N HIS A 373 -10.27 -18.39 -49.44
CA HIS A 373 -10.93 -18.19 -48.15
C HIS A 373 -11.18 -19.49 -47.34
N ILE A 374 -10.93 -19.49 -46.02
CA ILE A 374 -11.82 -20.14 -45.04
C ILE A 374 -12.03 -19.17 -43.87
N SER A 375 -13.29 -18.78 -43.72
CA SER A 375 -13.92 -17.93 -42.73
C SER A 375 -13.97 -18.53 -41.33
N ILE A 376 -13.64 -17.74 -40.31
CA ILE A 376 -14.39 -17.70 -39.03
C ILE A 376 -14.40 -16.23 -38.56
N MET A 377 -15.40 -15.48 -39.04
CA MET A 377 -15.93 -14.30 -38.35
C MET A 377 -17.42 -14.53 -38.19
N GLU A 378 -17.85 -14.80 -36.96
CA GLU A 378 -19.19 -14.48 -36.50
C GLU A 378 -19.10 -14.40 -34.96
N GLY A 379 -19.27 -13.19 -34.40
CA GLY A 379 -19.16 -12.97 -32.96
C GLY A 379 -18.83 -11.55 -32.50
N LEU A 380 -18.54 -10.60 -33.42
CA LEU A 380 -18.20 -9.22 -33.05
C LEU A 380 -19.04 -8.15 -33.77
N GLU A 381 -20.34 -8.41 -33.95
CA GLU A 381 -21.30 -7.38 -34.39
C GLU A 381 -22.19 -6.86 -33.24
N SER A 382 -21.97 -7.29 -31.99
CA SER A 382 -22.81 -6.89 -30.84
C SER A 382 -22.29 -5.69 -30.02
N LEU A 383 -21.20 -5.01 -30.41
CA LEU A 383 -20.65 -3.89 -29.62
C LEU A 383 -20.60 -2.54 -30.34
N ARG A 384 -21.38 -2.38 -31.43
CA ARG A 384 -21.42 -1.13 -32.19
C ARG A 384 -22.49 -0.12 -31.76
N ASP A 385 -23.35 -0.48 -30.81
CA ASP A 385 -24.39 0.43 -30.32
C ASP A 385 -24.09 0.91 -28.91
N SER A 386 -23.25 1.94 -28.81
CA SER A 386 -23.27 2.94 -27.74
C SER A 386 -22.53 4.17 -28.25
N ALA A 387 -23.19 4.92 -29.12
CA ALA A 387 -22.74 6.21 -29.62
C ALA A 387 -22.54 7.19 -28.46
N HIS A 388 -21.40 7.88 -28.37
CA HIS A 388 -21.29 9.27 -27.93
C HIS A 388 -19.89 9.81 -28.29
N SER A 389 -19.78 10.53 -29.40
CA SER A 389 -18.65 11.42 -29.69
C SER A 389 -19.08 12.55 -30.62
N THR A 390 -19.26 13.74 -30.04
CA THR A 390 -19.15 15.04 -30.71
C THR A 390 -18.73 16.08 -29.65
N PRO A 391 -17.73 16.94 -29.90
CA PRO A 391 -17.28 17.93 -28.93
C PRO A 391 -17.89 19.32 -29.18
N VAL A 392 -18.12 20.08 -28.11
CA VAL A 392 -18.46 21.52 -28.11
C VAL A 392 -17.35 22.30 -27.40
N ARG A 393 -16.91 23.41 -28.01
CA ARG A 393 -15.94 24.38 -27.45
C ARG A 393 -16.63 25.36 -26.49
N SER A 394 -15.91 25.81 -25.47
CA SER A 394 -16.25 27.04 -24.74
C SER A 394 -15.03 27.86 -24.34
N VAL A 395 -15.22 29.17 -24.45
CA VAL A 395 -14.31 30.32 -24.38
C VAL A 395 -14.03 30.74 -22.92
N SER A 396 -12.87 31.33 -22.63
CA SER A 396 -12.64 32.07 -21.38
C SER A 396 -12.03 33.46 -21.63
N HIS A 397 -12.75 34.50 -21.21
CA HIS A 397 -12.29 35.88 -21.01
C HIS A 397 -11.85 36.06 -19.55
N SER A 398 -10.73 36.76 -19.31
CA SER A 398 -10.62 37.93 -18.40
C SER A 398 -9.16 38.33 -18.18
N GLU A 399 -8.89 39.62 -18.35
CA GLU A 399 -7.59 40.30 -18.26
C GLU A 399 -7.08 40.51 -16.82
N SER A 400 -5.75 40.63 -16.65
CA SER A 400 -5.11 41.60 -15.75
C SER A 400 -3.67 41.92 -16.20
N PHE A 401 -3.35 43.21 -16.30
CA PHE A 401 -2.09 43.86 -16.68
C PHE A 401 -0.97 43.64 -15.61
N ILE A 402 0.36 43.72 -15.85
CA ILE A 402 1.28 44.86 -16.11
C ILE A 402 2.73 44.25 -16.30
N PRO A 403 3.83 44.96 -16.69
CA PRO A 403 4.28 45.38 -18.03
C PRO A 403 5.57 44.68 -18.52
N ARG A 404 5.91 44.95 -19.79
CA ARG A 404 7.06 44.45 -20.55
C ARG A 404 8.42 45.04 -20.14
N SER A 405 9.46 44.22 -20.22
CA SER A 405 10.77 44.61 -20.77
C SER A 405 11.25 43.55 -21.77
N ARG A 406 11.99 44.01 -22.78
CA ARG A 406 12.02 43.53 -24.16
C ARG A 406 13.44 43.09 -24.52
N SER A 407 13.60 41.88 -25.07
CA SER A 407 14.69 41.55 -26.00
C SER A 407 14.28 40.40 -26.93
N GLN A 408 14.69 40.56 -28.19
CA GLN A 408 14.31 39.92 -29.47
C GLN A 408 14.62 38.40 -29.56
N ALA A 409 13.69 37.57 -30.08
CA ALA A 409 13.42 37.18 -31.49
C ALA A 409 14.41 36.10 -31.99
N THR A 410 14.06 34.90 -32.48
CA THR A 410 13.12 34.40 -33.51
C THR A 410 13.18 32.84 -33.46
N ASP A 411 12.28 31.97 -33.92
CA ASP A 411 10.95 32.01 -34.54
C ASP A 411 10.31 30.58 -34.51
N ALA A 412 8.97 30.55 -34.56
CA ALA A 412 8.03 29.52 -35.07
C ALA A 412 8.18 28.04 -34.61
N SER A 413 7.34 27.47 -33.73
CA SER A 413 5.87 27.21 -33.75
C SER A 413 5.39 26.27 -34.85
N ASP A 414 4.95 25.06 -34.48
CA ASP A 414 3.55 24.69 -34.68
C ASP A 414 3.11 23.69 -33.60
N GLY A 415 1.89 23.86 -33.12
CA GLY A 415 1.38 23.24 -31.90
C GLY A 415 0.25 22.24 -32.12
N THR A 416 -0.02 21.54 -31.02
CA THR A 416 -1.34 21.12 -30.56
C THR A 416 -1.92 19.82 -31.12
N ALA A 417 -2.04 18.81 -30.25
CA ALA A 417 -3.33 18.23 -29.88
C ALA A 417 -3.17 17.35 -28.63
N VAL A 418 -3.55 17.90 -27.48
CA VAL A 418 -3.86 17.13 -26.25
C VAL A 418 -5.32 16.71 -26.34
N ILE A 419 -5.59 15.39 -26.36
CA ILE A 419 -6.87 14.80 -25.94
C ILE A 419 -6.61 13.46 -25.21
N SER A 420 -6.89 13.51 -23.89
CA SER A 420 -7.42 12.50 -22.95
C SER A 420 -6.79 11.10 -22.82
N ASP A 421 -6.06 10.92 -21.71
CA ASP A 421 -5.47 9.67 -21.19
C ASP A 421 -6.19 9.17 -19.92
N GLU A 422 -7.53 9.23 -19.90
CA GLU A 422 -8.34 8.77 -18.77
C GLU A 422 -8.60 7.25 -18.84
N ALA A 423 -7.56 6.43 -18.94
CA ALA A 423 -7.65 4.99 -18.68
C ALA A 423 -6.28 4.31 -18.50
N TYR A 424 -5.55 4.62 -17.41
CA TYR A 424 -4.76 3.69 -16.56
C TYR A 424 -3.55 4.37 -15.89
N SER A 425 -3.59 4.54 -14.55
CA SER A 425 -2.50 5.05 -13.71
C SER A 425 -2.16 4.05 -12.60
N PRO A 426 -0.91 3.57 -12.50
CA PRO A 426 -0.42 2.86 -11.32
C PRO A 426 -0.04 3.80 -10.17
N SER A 427 -0.21 5.13 -10.28
CA SER A 427 0.57 6.19 -9.60
C SER A 427 2.04 6.29 -10.07
N ASP A 428 2.22 6.19 -11.39
CA ASP A 428 3.06 6.96 -12.31
C ASP A 428 4.57 7.22 -12.04
N SER A 429 5.35 6.56 -12.91
CA SER A 429 6.78 6.68 -13.24
C SER A 429 7.34 8.12 -13.27
N VAL A 430 8.47 8.36 -12.59
CA VAL A 430 9.33 9.54 -12.84
C VAL A 430 10.49 9.22 -13.81
N LEU A 431 10.47 8.04 -14.45
CA LEU A 431 11.51 7.41 -15.30
C LEU A 431 12.83 7.08 -14.57
N PRO A 432 13.39 5.87 -14.80
CA PRO A 432 14.51 5.81 -15.76
C PRO A 432 14.71 4.47 -16.51
N THR A 433 15.34 4.58 -17.68
CA THR A 433 16.35 3.63 -18.19
C THR A 433 17.59 4.49 -18.48
N PRO A 434 18.75 3.88 -18.72
CA PRO A 434 19.82 3.63 -17.76
C PRO A 434 20.57 4.88 -17.22
N VAL A 435 21.28 4.72 -16.10
CA VAL A 435 22.19 5.76 -15.57
C VAL A 435 23.38 5.94 -16.52
N ALA A 436 23.47 7.08 -17.20
CA ALA A 436 24.66 7.46 -17.95
C ALA A 436 25.81 7.76 -16.97
N GLU A 437 27.02 7.29 -17.30
CA GLU A 437 28.24 7.59 -16.54
C GLU A 437 28.68 9.03 -16.80
N HIS A 438 28.82 9.82 -15.73
CA HIS A 438 29.78 10.92 -15.65
C HIS A 438 30.27 11.08 -14.20
N SER A 439 31.59 11.18 -14.07
CA SER A 439 32.37 11.22 -12.83
C SER A 439 32.49 12.62 -12.22
N MET A 440 32.59 12.62 -10.88
CA MET A 440 33.28 13.56 -9.95
C MET A 440 32.87 15.05 -9.85
N GLU A 441 32.37 15.36 -8.64
CA GLU A 441 32.81 16.40 -7.66
C GLU A 441 31.98 17.67 -7.35
N LEU A 442 32.00 17.93 -6.03
CA LEU A 442 31.73 19.14 -5.23
C LEU A 442 30.32 19.52 -4.76
N ALA A 443 30.33 20.01 -3.52
CA ALA A 443 29.29 20.00 -2.49
C ALA A 443 28.27 21.16 -2.56
N VAL A 444 27.16 21.03 -1.81
CA VAL A 444 26.70 21.94 -0.72
C VAL A 444 25.23 21.68 -0.32
N SER A 445 25.04 21.40 0.98
CA SER A 445 23.94 21.72 1.93
C SER A 445 22.50 21.13 1.89
N ARG A 446 22.25 20.39 2.99
CA ARG A 446 21.10 20.37 3.93
C ARG A 446 19.69 19.95 3.46
N GLN A 447 19.27 18.79 3.99
CA GLN A 447 17.93 18.59 4.59
C GLN A 447 18.07 17.68 5.82
N ILE A 448 17.77 18.21 7.00
CA ILE A 448 17.85 17.48 8.27
C ILE A 448 16.45 16.96 8.59
N ASN A 449 16.13 15.76 8.13
CA ASN A 449 15.06 14.93 8.72
C ASN A 449 15.78 13.93 9.64
N GLY A 450 15.79 14.19 10.96
CA GLY A 450 16.51 13.36 11.93
C GLY A 450 17.23 14.16 13.03
N ALA A 451 16.51 15.03 13.75
CA ALA A 451 17.04 15.63 14.97
C ALA A 451 16.99 14.62 16.14
N PRO A 452 18.01 14.57 17.01
CA PRO A 452 17.93 13.85 18.28
C PRO A 452 17.03 14.62 19.25
N CYS A 453 15.94 14.03 19.72
CA CYS A 453 15.12 14.66 20.76
C CYS A 453 15.63 14.26 22.16
N SER A 454 16.13 15.25 22.90
CA SER A 454 16.12 15.28 24.36
C SER A 454 14.68 15.49 24.86
N ILE A 455 14.33 14.80 25.93
CA ILE A 455 13.04 14.90 26.61
C ILE A 455 13.08 16.15 27.50
N GLU A 456 12.20 17.13 27.26
CA GLU A 456 11.84 18.14 28.24
C GLU A 456 10.32 18.16 28.41
N GLU A 457 9.90 18.18 29.68
CA GLU A 457 8.52 18.25 30.16
C GLU A 457 7.97 19.66 29.94
N GLU A 458 6.85 19.81 29.24
CA GLU A 458 6.08 21.05 29.25
C GLU A 458 4.92 20.96 30.25
N LYS A 459 4.94 21.91 31.18
CA LYS A 459 4.03 22.13 32.29
C LYS A 459 3.09 23.27 31.89
N GLU A 460 1.78 23.03 31.97
CA GLU A 460 0.75 24.04 31.77
C GLU A 460 0.90 25.22 32.74
N SER A 461 0.55 26.42 32.29
CA SER A 461 0.23 27.56 33.15
C SER A 461 -0.88 28.39 32.51
N GLU A 462 -1.95 28.57 33.28
CA GLU A 462 -3.07 29.47 33.06
C GLU A 462 -2.62 30.94 33.07
N ALA A 463 -3.33 31.80 32.33
CA ALA A 463 -4.04 32.96 32.89
C ALA A 463 -4.53 33.94 31.80
N GLY A 464 -5.73 34.47 32.00
CA GLY A 464 -5.97 35.91 31.86
C GLY A 464 -6.77 36.41 30.66
N THR A 465 -8.08 36.57 30.85
CA THR A 465 -8.93 37.52 30.11
C THR A 465 -8.49 38.97 30.38
N PRO A 466 -8.79 39.92 29.46
CA PRO A 466 -9.62 41.03 29.91
C PRO A 466 -10.67 41.50 28.88
N MET A 467 -11.74 42.08 29.45
CA MET A 467 -12.87 42.78 28.85
C MET A 467 -12.51 44.24 28.51
N HIS A 468 -13.03 44.81 27.41
CA HIS A 468 -13.57 46.17 27.41
C HIS A 468 -14.50 46.48 26.20
N GLY A 469 -15.46 47.38 26.43
CA GLY A 469 -16.61 47.80 25.59
C GLY A 469 -16.25 48.46 24.25
N GLU A 470 -17.16 49.11 23.51
CA GLU A 470 -18.44 49.76 23.80
C GLU A 470 -19.02 50.22 22.43
N GLY A 471 -20.33 50.52 22.35
CA GLY A 471 -20.86 51.58 21.46
C GLY A 471 -21.50 51.23 20.11
N GLY A 472 -22.85 51.18 20.08
CA GLY A 472 -23.71 52.25 19.52
C GLY A 472 -23.93 52.42 18.00
N ASP A 473 -25.24 52.45 17.63
CA ASP A 473 -25.92 53.29 16.60
C ASP A 473 -25.64 53.10 15.09
N PHE A 474 -26.54 53.37 14.12
CA PHE A 474 -27.98 53.66 14.00
C PHE A 474 -28.37 53.52 12.49
N GLY A 475 -29.61 53.08 12.21
CA GLY A 475 -30.44 53.50 11.05
C GLY A 475 -30.21 52.84 9.68
N ALA A 476 -31.18 52.68 8.78
CA ALA A 476 -32.63 52.84 8.80
C ALA A 476 -33.20 52.20 7.49
N ASP A 477 -34.44 51.71 7.56
CA ASP A 477 -35.55 51.87 6.58
C ASP A 477 -36.36 50.61 6.22
N GLY A 478 -37.69 50.80 6.26
CA GLY A 478 -38.65 50.08 5.41
C GLY A 478 -39.74 49.28 6.14
N ARG A 479 -40.96 49.82 6.17
CA ARG A 479 -42.13 49.35 6.96
C ARG A 479 -42.95 48.20 6.32
N SER A 480 -43.69 47.53 7.23
CA SER A 480 -45.14 47.19 7.22
C SER A 480 -45.62 45.74 6.96
N ALA A 481 -46.63 45.38 7.79
CA ALA A 481 -47.56 44.24 7.82
C ALA A 481 -47.24 43.17 8.89
N GLN A 482 -47.64 43.36 10.15
CA GLN A 482 -48.94 43.00 10.79
C GLN A 482 -49.07 41.50 11.11
N GLU A 483 -48.89 41.12 12.38
CA GLU A 483 -49.86 40.42 13.25
C GLU A 483 -49.18 40.00 14.56
N GLY A 484 -49.84 40.30 15.70
CA GLY A 484 -49.32 40.04 17.03
C GLY A 484 -49.71 38.67 17.55
N ALA A 485 -48.71 37.85 17.89
CA ALA A 485 -48.73 36.81 18.91
C ALA A 485 -47.27 36.36 19.15
N GLY A 486 -46.66 36.70 20.28
CA GLY A 486 -45.24 36.38 20.49
C GLY A 486 -44.70 36.72 21.88
N GLY A 487 -45.48 36.44 22.93
CA GLY A 487 -45.00 36.50 24.32
C GLY A 487 -44.41 35.18 24.84
N ASP A 488 -44.59 34.06 24.12
CA ASP A 488 -44.30 32.72 24.64
C ASP A 488 -42.97 32.08 24.17
N SER A 489 -42.23 32.70 23.23
CA SER A 489 -41.08 32.04 22.60
C SER A 489 -39.77 32.10 23.41
N ALA A 490 -39.50 33.20 24.12
CA ALA A 490 -38.22 33.41 24.81
C ALA A 490 -38.10 32.61 26.13
N LEU A 491 -39.21 32.42 26.85
CA LEU A 491 -39.25 31.54 28.03
C LEU A 491 -39.09 30.06 27.63
N SER A 492 -39.65 29.67 26.49
CA SER A 492 -39.57 28.31 25.93
C SER A 492 -38.13 27.89 25.61
N GLU A 493 -37.34 28.74 24.96
CA GLU A 493 -35.97 28.39 24.56
C GLU A 493 -35.03 28.22 25.76
N VAL A 494 -35.11 29.11 26.76
CA VAL A 494 -34.30 28.99 27.99
C VAL A 494 -34.68 27.73 28.76
N GLU A 495 -35.97 27.41 28.84
CA GLU A 495 -36.44 26.21 29.52
C GLU A 495 -36.02 24.93 28.79
N GLN A 496 -35.95 24.96 27.45
CA GLN A 496 -35.53 23.85 26.61
C GLN A 496 -34.02 23.59 26.71
N VAL A 497 -33.20 24.65 26.75
CA VAL A 497 -31.76 24.54 27.01
C VAL A 497 -31.51 24.01 28.42
N ASN A 498 -32.26 24.48 29.42
CA ASN A 498 -32.10 24.01 30.81
C ASN A 498 -32.49 22.52 30.95
N LYS A 499 -33.54 22.08 30.25
CA LYS A 499 -33.93 20.65 30.16
C LYS A 499 -32.84 19.80 29.48
N PHE A 500 -32.21 20.32 28.42
CA PHE A 500 -31.09 19.64 27.75
C PHE A 500 -29.87 19.51 28.66
N VAL A 501 -29.44 20.60 29.32
CA VAL A 501 -28.31 20.59 30.26
C VAL A 501 -28.58 19.63 31.42
N LEU A 502 -29.79 19.62 31.97
CA LEU A 502 -30.17 18.70 33.04
C LEU A 502 -30.17 17.24 32.57
N SER A 503 -30.56 16.97 31.31
CA SER A 503 -30.49 15.64 30.72
C SER A 503 -29.05 15.17 30.54
N VAL A 504 -28.15 16.06 30.10
CA VAL A 504 -26.71 15.76 29.97
C VAL A 504 -26.08 15.51 31.34
N LEU A 505 -26.43 16.31 32.35
CA LEU A 505 -25.94 16.12 33.72
C LEU A 505 -26.42 14.80 34.31
N ARG A 506 -27.70 14.43 34.09
CA ARG A 506 -28.23 13.11 34.50
C ARG A 506 -27.49 11.96 33.80
N LEU A 507 -27.23 12.09 32.51
CA LEU A 507 -26.47 11.07 31.77
C LEU A 507 -25.05 10.95 32.34
N LEU A 508 -24.37 12.07 32.59
CA LEU A 508 -23.04 12.08 33.22
C LEU A 508 -23.06 11.41 34.60
N LEU A 509 -24.03 11.75 35.46
CA LEU A 509 -24.17 11.12 36.78
C LEU A 509 -24.42 9.61 36.69
N VAL A 510 -25.25 9.17 35.75
CA VAL A 510 -25.49 7.73 35.52
C VAL A 510 -24.21 7.05 35.02
N THR A 511 -23.48 7.66 34.10
CA THR A 511 -22.23 7.09 33.59
C THR A 511 -21.15 7.01 34.66
N ILE A 512 -21.02 8.04 35.51
CA ILE A 512 -20.10 8.06 36.65
C ILE A 512 -20.51 6.99 37.67
N GLY A 513 -21.81 6.87 37.96
CA GLY A 513 -22.34 5.83 38.85
C GLY A 513 -22.05 4.42 38.35
N LEU A 514 -22.28 4.16 37.05
CA LEU A 514 -21.96 2.87 36.42
C LEU A 514 -20.46 2.57 36.46
N LEU A 515 -19.61 3.56 36.18
CA LEU A 515 -18.15 3.42 36.28
C LEU A 515 -17.73 3.10 37.72
N PHE A 516 -18.36 3.72 38.71
CA PHE A 516 -18.08 3.45 40.12
C PHE A 516 -18.51 2.03 40.54
N VAL A 517 -19.69 1.58 40.11
CA VAL A 517 -20.15 0.19 40.35
C VAL A 517 -19.20 -0.80 39.68
N LEU A 518 -18.78 -0.54 38.45
CA LEU A 518 -17.88 -1.42 37.71
C LEU A 518 -16.48 -1.45 38.34
N LEU A 519 -16.01 -0.32 38.87
CA LEU A 519 -14.78 -0.23 39.65
C LEU A 519 -14.87 -1.03 40.96
N LEU A 520 -15.98 -0.93 41.69
CA LEU A 520 -16.20 -1.73 42.90
C LEU A 520 -16.26 -3.23 42.61
N LEU A 521 -16.95 -3.63 41.55
CA LEU A 521 -16.98 -5.02 41.10
C LEU A 521 -15.58 -5.53 40.73
N LEU A 522 -14.78 -4.69 40.06
CA LEU A 522 -13.40 -5.02 39.73
C LEU A 522 -12.56 -5.20 41.00
N ILE A 523 -12.68 -4.28 41.98
CA ILE A 523 -11.98 -4.38 43.27
C ILE A 523 -12.39 -5.64 44.02
N ILE A 524 -13.68 -5.96 44.09
CA ILE A 524 -14.18 -7.20 44.68
C ILE A 524 -13.57 -8.40 43.95
N LEU A 525 -13.57 -8.38 42.62
CA LEU A 525 -13.00 -9.47 41.82
C LEU A 525 -11.49 -9.65 42.09
N THR A 526 -10.74 -8.56 42.29
CA THR A 526 -9.27 -8.60 42.47
C THR A 526 -8.79 -8.76 43.92
N GLU A 527 -9.53 -8.28 44.91
CA GLU A 527 -9.06 -8.19 46.31
C GLU A 527 -9.90 -8.99 47.31
N SER A 528 -11.10 -9.45 46.94
CA SER A 528 -11.95 -10.15 47.93
C SER A 528 -11.53 -11.62 48.10
N ASP A 529 -11.47 -12.09 49.35
CA ASP A 529 -11.30 -13.52 49.66
C ASP A 529 -12.63 -14.30 49.55
N LEU A 530 -13.60 -13.79 48.78
CA LEU A 530 -14.90 -14.42 48.59
C LEU A 530 -14.73 -15.68 47.73
N ASP A 531 -14.90 -16.86 48.34
CA ASP A 531 -14.86 -18.17 47.66
C ASP A 531 -16.21 -18.48 46.98
N ILE A 532 -16.59 -17.63 46.03
CA ILE A 532 -17.74 -17.84 45.15
C ILE A 532 -17.22 -18.53 43.89
N ALA A 533 -17.73 -19.72 43.57
CA ALA A 533 -17.26 -20.55 42.44
C ALA A 533 -17.10 -19.76 41.14
N PHE A 534 -18.07 -18.90 40.80
CA PHE A 534 -18.02 -18.04 39.62
C PHE A 534 -16.84 -17.05 39.61
N LEU A 535 -16.54 -16.39 40.74
CA LEU A 535 -15.42 -15.45 40.83
C LEU A 535 -14.08 -16.17 40.79
N ARG A 536 -14.01 -17.37 41.36
CA ARG A 536 -12.82 -18.23 41.32
C ARG A 536 -12.49 -18.66 39.90
N ASP A 537 -13.49 -19.07 39.13
CA ASP A 537 -13.29 -19.47 37.73
C ASP A 537 -12.79 -18.29 36.88
N ILE A 538 -13.32 -17.08 37.11
CA ILE A 538 -12.83 -15.86 36.44
C ILE A 538 -11.38 -15.56 36.83
N ARG A 539 -11.01 -15.71 38.11
CA ARG A 539 -9.63 -15.46 38.58
C ARG A 539 -8.59 -16.38 37.97
N GLN A 540 -8.99 -17.60 37.61
CA GLN A 540 -8.12 -18.61 37.00
C GLN A 540 -7.99 -18.47 35.48
N THR A 541 -8.70 -17.53 34.85
CA THR A 541 -8.52 -17.26 33.43
C THR A 541 -7.15 -16.60 33.17
N PRO A 542 -6.40 -17.04 32.15
CA PRO A 542 -5.07 -16.48 31.86
C PRO A 542 -5.14 -14.98 31.54
N GLU A 543 -6.26 -14.50 30.99
CA GLU A 543 -6.50 -13.09 30.74
C GLU A 543 -6.62 -12.28 32.04
N PHE A 544 -7.28 -12.83 33.07
CA PHE A 544 -7.43 -12.16 34.36
C PHE A 544 -6.12 -12.17 35.16
N GLU A 545 -5.38 -13.28 35.17
CA GLU A 545 -4.08 -13.34 35.83
C GLU A 545 -3.09 -12.34 35.23
N GLN A 546 -3.05 -12.26 33.89
CA GLN A 546 -2.22 -11.27 33.20
C GLN A 546 -2.64 -9.84 33.59
N PHE A 547 -3.95 -9.55 33.57
CA PHE A 547 -4.46 -8.24 33.98
C PHE A 547 -4.08 -7.90 35.43
N HIS A 548 -4.25 -8.86 36.35
CA HIS A 548 -4.01 -8.68 37.77
C HIS A 548 -2.53 -8.36 38.06
N TYR A 549 -1.61 -9.15 37.51
CA TYR A 549 -0.17 -8.97 37.78
C TYR A 549 0.48 -7.84 36.98
N GLU A 550 0.15 -7.68 35.69
CA GLU A 550 0.81 -6.66 34.85
C GLU A 550 0.27 -5.25 35.07
N TYR A 551 -1.00 -5.11 35.47
CA TYR A 551 -1.67 -3.80 35.52
C TYR A 551 -2.22 -3.46 36.89
N PHE A 552 -2.97 -4.35 37.53
CA PHE A 552 -3.66 -4.04 38.79
C PHE A 552 -2.69 -3.92 39.98
N CYS A 553 -1.78 -4.87 40.19
CA CYS A 553 -0.81 -4.82 41.29
C CYS A 553 0.12 -3.58 41.23
N PRO A 554 0.70 -3.21 40.06
CA PRO A 554 1.48 -1.98 39.93
C PRO A 554 0.66 -0.71 40.21
N LEU A 555 -0.58 -0.67 39.71
CA LEU A 555 -1.49 0.45 39.91
C LEU A 555 -1.85 0.61 41.40
N ARG A 556 -2.15 -0.48 42.10
CA ARG A 556 -2.41 -0.49 43.56
C ARG A 556 -1.21 0.03 44.34
N ARG A 557 0.00 -0.41 44.00
CA ARG A 557 1.24 0.07 44.65
C ARG A 557 1.44 1.57 44.41
N TRP A 558 1.22 2.03 43.18
CA TRP A 558 1.32 3.45 42.84
C TRP A 558 0.30 4.29 43.62
N PHE A 559 -0.96 3.86 43.70
CA PHE A 559 -1.99 4.55 44.50
C PHE A 559 -1.65 4.58 45.98
N ALA A 560 -1.17 3.46 46.56
CA ALA A 560 -0.75 3.42 47.95
C ALA A 560 0.41 4.38 48.24
N CYS A 561 1.40 4.47 47.35
CA CYS A 561 2.50 5.44 47.43
C CYS A 561 1.99 6.89 47.33
N LYS A 562 1.05 7.17 46.43
CA LYS A 562 0.52 8.52 46.20
C LYS A 562 -0.39 8.97 47.35
N LEU A 563 -1.23 8.10 47.89
CA LEU A 563 -2.04 8.37 49.08
C LEU A 563 -1.18 8.62 50.31
N ARG A 564 -0.08 7.86 50.49
CA ARG A 564 0.88 8.07 51.57
C ARG A 564 1.62 9.41 51.43
N TRP A 565 1.94 9.83 50.20
CA TRP A 565 2.54 11.12 49.92
C TRP A 565 1.58 12.30 50.18
N VAL A 566 0.32 12.20 49.73
CA VAL A 566 -0.72 13.22 49.98
C VAL A 566 -1.09 13.28 51.46
N GLY A 567 -1.20 12.14 52.15
CA GLY A 567 -1.44 12.07 53.59
C GLY A 567 -0.29 12.66 54.42
N GLY A 568 0.96 12.47 53.97
CA GLY A 568 2.14 13.11 54.57
C GLY A 568 2.17 14.63 54.42
N LEU A 569 1.51 15.18 53.39
CA LEU A 569 1.33 16.63 53.20
C LEU A 569 0.22 17.22 54.09
N LEU A 570 -0.80 16.44 54.43
CA LEU A 570 -1.92 16.85 55.28
C LEU A 570 -1.62 16.73 56.78
N ILE A 571 -0.65 15.89 57.18
CA ILE A 571 -0.22 15.70 58.58
C ILE A 571 0.91 16.66 58.98
N ASN A 572 1.53 17.36 58.03
CA ASN A 572 2.58 18.37 58.27
C ASN A 572 2.06 19.83 58.18
N LYS A 573 0.79 20.07 58.55
CA LYS A 573 0.25 21.42 58.75
C LYS A 573 -0.32 21.58 60.14
#